data_AF-E9HVT1-F1
#
_entry.id   AF-E9HVT1-F1
#
_cell.length_a   1.000
_cell.length_b   1.000
_cell.length_c   1.000
_cell.angle_alpha   90.00
_cell.angle_beta   90.00
_cell.angle_gamma   90.00
#
_symmetry.space_group_name_H-M   'P 1'
#
loop_
_entity.id
_entity.type
_entity.pdbx_description
1 polymer ?
#
loop_
_entity_poly.entity_id
_entity_poly.type
_entity_poly.pdbx_seq_one_letter_code
_entity_poly.pdbx_strand_id
1 'polypeptide(L)'
;MLVMLDKATSHITVPVPNKRNARNETALHLVCKLSLNVPPSAQDRRLACAHLILQWKGGFSAVSGNIEQADLKALDMHGNIVLHLSAGSGLDRVVELLVSHGAPLFLENSERLTPCDVAMRANFHDITLFLESRMVFAITMKQCTKLMKNKELNRFIHYYTRFKTHENSCLLEEPLLTSARRKMELLAASLPATRSPVDNHGLSDCAWTI
;
A
#
# COMPACT_ATOMS: atom_id res chain seq x y z
N MET A 1 -36.08 5.55 -17.15
CA MET A 1 -35.62 4.60 -16.11
C MET A 1 -34.99 3.43 -16.83
N LEU A 2 -33.71 3.15 -16.57
CA LEU A 2 -33.00 1.99 -17.14
C LEU A 2 -33.62 0.71 -16.55
N VAL A 3 -34.64 0.20 -17.22
CA VAL A 3 -35.21 -1.12 -16.92
C VAL A 3 -34.29 -2.12 -17.60
N MET A 4 -33.42 -2.77 -16.82
CA MET A 4 -32.87 -4.07 -17.20
C MET A 4 -34.04 -5.05 -17.13
N LEU A 5 -34.84 -5.11 -18.20
CA LEU A 5 -35.88 -6.12 -18.40
C LEU A 5 -35.18 -7.49 -18.50
N ASP A 6 -34.97 -8.14 -17.37
CA ASP A 6 -34.85 -9.58 -17.33
C ASP A 6 -36.25 -10.14 -17.64
N LYS A 7 -36.45 -10.71 -18.83
CA LYS A 7 -37.75 -11.22 -19.30
C LYS A 7 -38.31 -12.39 -18.46
N ALA A 8 -37.63 -12.79 -17.39
CA ALA A 8 -37.96 -13.99 -16.63
C ALA A 8 -38.58 -13.74 -15.24
N THR A 9 -38.58 -12.51 -14.70
CA THR A 9 -39.08 -12.28 -13.33
C THR A 9 -39.86 -10.98 -13.23
N SER A 10 -41.17 -11.08 -13.00
CA SER A 10 -42.11 -9.98 -12.68
C SER A 10 -41.89 -9.38 -11.28
N HIS A 11 -40.64 -9.23 -10.86
CA HIS A 11 -40.25 -8.51 -9.66
C HIS A 11 -39.37 -7.34 -10.07
N ILE A 12 -39.63 -6.17 -9.51
CA ILE A 12 -38.76 -4.99 -9.61
C ILE A 12 -37.47 -5.34 -8.85
N THR A 13 -36.57 -6.08 -9.49
CA THR A 13 -35.27 -6.44 -8.92
C THR A 13 -34.38 -5.22 -9.00
N VAL A 14 -34.10 -4.65 -7.83
CA VAL A 14 -32.99 -3.71 -7.60
C VAL A 14 -31.76 -4.26 -8.31
N PRO A 15 -31.06 -3.49 -9.17
CA PRO A 15 -29.94 -4.02 -9.92
C PRO A 15 -28.87 -4.50 -8.94
N VAL A 16 -28.72 -5.81 -8.81
CA VAL A 16 -27.60 -6.39 -8.06
C VAL A 16 -26.33 -5.91 -8.76
N PRO A 17 -25.49 -5.08 -8.13
CA PRO A 17 -24.41 -4.38 -8.82
C PRO A 17 -23.40 -5.34 -9.45
N ASN A 18 -23.29 -6.54 -8.88
CA ASN A 18 -22.32 -7.57 -9.26
C ASN A 18 -22.88 -8.62 -10.23
N LYS A 19 -24.18 -8.56 -10.62
CA LYS A 19 -24.73 -9.47 -11.64
C LYS A 19 -24.11 -9.12 -13.00
N ARG A 20 -23.51 -10.12 -13.65
CA ARG A 20 -22.84 -9.97 -14.95
C ARG A 20 -23.69 -10.55 -16.07
N ASN A 21 -23.62 -9.94 -17.25
CA ASN A 21 -24.28 -10.45 -18.45
C ASN A 21 -23.42 -11.51 -19.17
N ALA A 22 -23.91 -12.03 -20.30
CA ALA A 22 -23.14 -12.97 -21.14
C ALA A 22 -21.82 -12.39 -21.69
N ARG A 23 -21.64 -11.06 -21.62
CA ARG A 23 -20.41 -10.33 -21.98
C ARG A 23 -19.54 -9.99 -20.76
N ASN A 24 -19.82 -10.59 -19.60
CA ASN A 24 -19.13 -10.32 -18.34
C ASN A 24 -19.24 -8.85 -17.87
N GLU A 25 -20.15 -8.05 -18.45
CA GLU A 25 -20.35 -6.65 -18.12
C GLU A 25 -21.23 -6.53 -16.87
N THR A 26 -20.82 -5.69 -15.94
CA THR A 26 -21.67 -5.30 -14.79
C THR A 26 -22.64 -4.18 -15.19
N ALA A 27 -23.63 -3.91 -14.34
CA ALA A 27 -24.53 -2.76 -14.51
C ALA A 27 -23.76 -1.44 -14.69
N LEU A 28 -22.62 -1.30 -14.01
CA LEU A 28 -21.76 -0.12 -14.08
C LEU A 28 -21.03 -0.01 -15.43
N HIS A 29 -20.60 -1.14 -16.03
CA HIS A 29 -20.05 -1.15 -17.38
C HIS A 29 -21.07 -0.64 -18.40
N LEU A 30 -22.34 -1.05 -18.27
CA LEU A 30 -23.41 -0.64 -19.18
C LEU A 30 -23.73 0.87 -19.07
N VAL A 31 -23.68 1.43 -17.87
CA VAL A 31 -23.83 2.88 -17.64
C VAL A 31 -22.72 3.67 -18.34
N CYS A 32 -21.49 3.15 -18.35
CA CYS A 32 -20.33 3.82 -18.93
C CYS A 32 -20.14 3.54 -20.44
N LYS A 33 -20.62 2.41 -20.98
CA LYS A 33 -20.36 1.98 -22.38
C LYS A 33 -21.13 2.78 -23.44
N LEU A 34 -22.35 3.22 -23.14
CA LEU A 34 -23.17 3.94 -24.11
C LEU A 34 -22.60 5.34 -24.35
N SER A 35 -21.90 5.63 -25.45
CA SER A 35 -21.48 7.02 -25.72
C SER A 35 -21.42 7.42 -27.19
N LEU A 36 -21.49 8.75 -27.35
CA LEU A 36 -21.31 9.59 -28.54
C LEU A 36 -22.59 10.01 -29.31
N ASN A 37 -23.57 10.62 -28.62
CA ASN A 37 -24.43 11.72 -29.15
C ASN A 37 -25.56 12.19 -28.20
N VAL A 38 -25.42 12.01 -26.88
CA VAL A 38 -26.56 12.17 -25.97
C VAL A 38 -26.51 13.54 -25.27
N PRO A 39 -27.64 14.27 -25.13
CA PRO A 39 -27.68 15.59 -24.48
C PRO A 39 -27.06 15.60 -23.08
N PRO A 40 -26.59 16.76 -22.58
CA PRO A 40 -25.96 16.90 -21.25
C PRO A 40 -26.84 16.36 -20.11
N SER A 41 -28.16 16.51 -20.24
CA SER A 41 -29.16 15.92 -19.33
C SER A 41 -29.02 14.39 -19.18
N ALA A 42 -28.49 13.69 -20.17
CA ALA A 42 -28.25 12.26 -20.08
C ALA A 42 -26.94 11.90 -19.38
N GLN A 43 -25.93 12.77 -19.40
CA GLN A 43 -24.71 12.57 -18.61
C GLN A 43 -25.00 12.72 -17.12
N ASP A 44 -25.81 13.71 -16.73
CA ASP A 44 -26.24 13.88 -15.33
C ASP A 44 -27.07 12.69 -14.84
N ARG A 45 -27.96 12.15 -15.69
CA ARG A 45 -28.68 10.90 -15.37
C ARG A 45 -27.74 9.71 -15.20
N ARG A 46 -26.68 9.61 -16.00
CA ARG A 46 -25.68 8.54 -15.85
C ARG A 46 -24.92 8.68 -14.55
N LEU A 47 -24.52 9.91 -14.19
CA LEU A 47 -23.87 10.18 -12.92
C LEU A 47 -24.78 9.78 -11.76
N ALA A 48 -26.06 10.15 -11.80
CA ALA A 48 -27.04 9.76 -10.80
C ALA A 48 -27.18 8.22 -10.73
N CYS A 49 -27.26 7.52 -11.86
CA CYS A 49 -27.31 6.06 -11.89
C CYS A 49 -26.04 5.42 -11.33
N ALA A 50 -24.85 5.90 -11.71
CA ALA A 50 -23.58 5.42 -11.19
C ALA A 50 -23.48 5.64 -9.68
N HIS A 51 -23.89 6.82 -9.20
CA HIS A 51 -23.93 7.14 -7.78
C HIS A 51 -24.88 6.22 -7.01
N LEU A 52 -26.08 5.95 -7.53
CA LEU A 52 -27.02 5.01 -6.92
C LEU A 52 -26.47 3.57 -6.87
N ILE A 53 -25.75 3.13 -7.90
CA ILE A 53 -25.13 1.79 -7.93
C ILE A 53 -23.98 1.69 -6.91
N LEU A 54 -23.15 2.74 -6.78
CA LEU A 54 -22.04 2.76 -5.82
C LEU A 54 -22.51 2.92 -4.37
N GLN A 55 -23.57 3.70 -4.16
CA GLN A 55 -24.21 3.88 -2.85
C GLN A 55 -25.07 2.66 -2.46
N TRP A 56 -25.33 1.74 -3.39
CA TRP A 56 -26.12 0.55 -3.11
C TRP A 56 -25.47 -0.25 -1.98
N LYS A 57 -26.16 -0.26 -0.84
CA LYS A 57 -25.85 -1.11 0.30
C LYS A 57 -26.78 -2.30 0.20
N GLY A 58 -26.26 -3.43 -0.28
CA GLY A 58 -27.01 -4.67 -0.42
C GLY A 58 -27.45 -5.28 0.90
N GLY A 59 -28.24 -6.36 0.78
CA GLY A 59 -28.61 -7.22 1.89
C GLY A 59 -27.36 -7.71 2.63
N PHE A 60 -27.40 -7.66 3.95
CA PHE A 60 -26.31 -8.10 4.83
C PHE A 60 -25.82 -9.49 4.40
N SER A 61 -24.60 -9.57 3.87
CA SER A 61 -24.02 -10.86 3.48
C SER A 61 -23.63 -11.59 4.75
N ALA A 62 -24.53 -12.47 5.24
CA ALA A 62 -24.35 -13.23 6.47
C ALA A 62 -23.04 -14.06 6.49
N VAL A 63 -22.47 -14.34 5.33
CA VAL A 63 -21.22 -15.10 5.14
C VAL A 63 -19.97 -14.22 5.29
N SER A 64 -20.02 -12.96 4.87
CA SER A 64 -18.86 -12.05 4.87
C SER A 64 -18.88 -11.05 6.03
N GLY A 65 -20.03 -10.86 6.69
CA GLY A 65 -20.22 -9.85 7.75
C GLY A 65 -20.13 -8.41 7.26
N ASN A 66 -20.01 -8.20 5.94
CA ASN A 66 -19.84 -6.91 5.29
C ASN A 66 -21.00 -6.62 4.34
N ILE A 67 -21.25 -5.32 4.13
CA ILE A 67 -22.24 -4.84 3.16
C ILE A 67 -21.70 -5.13 1.75
N GLU A 68 -22.50 -5.78 0.91
CA GLU A 68 -22.12 -6.01 -0.49
C GLU A 68 -22.04 -4.68 -1.24
N GLN A 69 -20.85 -4.38 -1.78
CA GLN A 69 -20.57 -3.20 -2.58
C GLN A 69 -20.36 -3.58 -4.05
N ALA A 70 -20.49 -2.58 -4.93
CA ALA A 70 -20.21 -2.74 -6.34
C ALA A 70 -18.71 -3.02 -6.58
N ASP A 71 -18.41 -4.12 -7.28
CA ASP A 71 -17.05 -4.47 -7.62
C ASP A 71 -16.51 -3.58 -8.75
N LEU A 72 -15.64 -2.64 -8.38
CA LEU A 72 -14.93 -1.74 -9.29
C LEU A 72 -13.82 -2.41 -10.08
N LYS A 73 -13.44 -3.65 -9.74
CA LYS A 73 -12.37 -4.40 -10.43
C LYS A 73 -12.92 -5.40 -11.45
N ALA A 74 -14.25 -5.47 -11.60
CA ALA A 74 -14.87 -6.32 -12.59
C ALA A 74 -14.39 -5.95 -14.01
N LEU A 75 -14.13 -6.98 -14.82
CA LEU A 75 -13.62 -6.86 -16.18
C LEU A 75 -14.70 -7.29 -17.17
N ASP A 76 -14.85 -6.56 -18.28
CA ASP A 76 -15.66 -6.99 -19.43
C ASP A 76 -14.92 -8.05 -20.29
N MET A 77 -15.52 -8.49 -21.41
CA MET A 77 -14.87 -9.43 -22.35
C MET A 77 -13.59 -8.90 -22.99
N HIS A 78 -13.40 -7.58 -23.02
CA HIS A 78 -12.22 -6.91 -23.56
C HIS A 78 -11.16 -6.67 -22.47
N GLY A 79 -11.40 -7.13 -21.24
CA GLY A 79 -10.53 -6.85 -20.10
C GLY A 79 -10.61 -5.39 -19.62
N ASN A 80 -11.59 -4.62 -20.08
CA ASN A 80 -11.80 -3.26 -19.62
C ASN A 80 -12.48 -3.27 -18.27
N ILE A 81 -11.96 -2.45 -17.37
CA ILE A 81 -12.64 -2.04 -16.15
C ILE A 81 -13.59 -0.89 -16.49
N VAL A 82 -14.61 -0.69 -15.67
CA VAL A 82 -15.50 0.47 -15.70
C VAL A 82 -14.75 1.79 -15.94
N LEU A 83 -13.58 1.99 -15.31
CA LEU A 83 -12.78 3.19 -15.46
C LEU A 83 -12.24 3.40 -16.89
N HIS A 84 -11.88 2.33 -17.61
CA HIS A 84 -11.49 2.41 -19.02
C HIS A 84 -12.65 2.90 -19.89
N LEU A 85 -13.86 2.38 -19.64
CA LEU A 85 -15.05 2.75 -20.40
C LEU A 85 -15.46 4.21 -20.12
N SER A 86 -15.42 4.65 -18.86
CA SER A 86 -15.74 6.04 -18.51
C SER A 86 -14.71 7.03 -19.07
N ALA A 87 -13.43 6.65 -19.05
CA ALA A 87 -12.33 7.44 -19.61
C ALA A 87 -12.46 7.57 -21.14
N GLY A 88 -12.69 6.46 -21.85
CA GLY A 88 -12.90 6.47 -23.31
C GLY A 88 -14.21 7.10 -23.76
N SER A 89 -15.18 7.27 -22.86
CA SER A 89 -16.47 7.89 -23.15
C SER A 89 -16.54 9.39 -22.82
N GLY A 90 -15.51 9.94 -22.17
CA GLY A 90 -15.47 11.35 -21.77
C GLY A 90 -16.31 11.68 -20.54
N LEU A 91 -16.56 10.72 -19.65
CA LEU A 91 -17.41 10.92 -18.46
C LEU A 91 -16.59 11.39 -17.25
N ASP A 92 -16.10 12.63 -17.30
CA ASP A 92 -15.31 13.31 -16.27
C ASP A 92 -15.85 13.11 -14.83
N ARG A 93 -17.11 13.47 -14.57
CA ARG A 93 -17.73 13.38 -13.23
C ARG A 93 -17.83 11.94 -12.74
N VAL A 94 -18.05 11.00 -13.65
CA VAL A 94 -18.11 9.57 -13.30
C VAL A 94 -16.71 9.05 -13.01
N VAL A 95 -15.69 9.50 -13.74
CA VAL A 95 -14.29 9.17 -13.46
C VAL A 95 -13.90 9.64 -12.06
N GLU A 96 -14.19 10.90 -11.70
CA GLU A 96 -13.93 11.42 -10.36
C GLU A 96 -14.61 10.59 -9.27
N LEU A 97 -15.89 10.24 -9.49
CA LEU A 97 -16.66 9.42 -8.57
C LEU A 97 -16.03 8.02 -8.41
N LEU A 98 -15.62 7.36 -9.50
CA LEU A 98 -14.98 6.05 -9.44
C LEU A 98 -13.63 6.09 -8.72
N VAL A 99 -12.82 7.12 -8.99
CA VAL A 99 -11.52 7.29 -8.34
C VAL A 99 -11.66 7.56 -6.84
N SER A 100 -12.64 8.37 -6.42
CA SER A 100 -12.94 8.58 -5.00
C SER A 100 -13.36 7.31 -4.27
N HIS A 101 -14.02 6.38 -4.96
CA HIS A 101 -14.40 5.06 -4.43
C HIS A 101 -13.27 4.02 -4.52
N GLY A 102 -12.05 4.42 -4.93
CA GLY A 102 -10.88 3.55 -4.94
C GLY A 102 -10.78 2.63 -6.16
N ALA A 103 -11.31 3.07 -7.31
CA ALA A 103 -11.13 2.32 -8.56
C ALA A 103 -9.64 2.13 -8.88
N PRO A 104 -9.24 0.93 -9.36
CA PRO A 104 -7.87 0.66 -9.73
C PRO A 104 -7.43 1.47 -10.96
N LEU A 105 -6.37 2.28 -10.80
CA LEU A 105 -5.85 3.17 -11.85
C LEU A 105 -4.82 2.51 -12.77
N PHE A 106 -4.18 1.42 -12.32
CA PHE A 106 -3.00 0.82 -12.97
C PHE A 106 -3.29 -0.50 -13.67
N LEU A 107 -4.55 -0.91 -13.76
CA LEU A 107 -4.91 -2.17 -14.41
C LEU A 107 -4.98 -1.94 -15.91
N GLU A 108 -4.38 -2.86 -16.66
CA GLU A 108 -4.34 -2.83 -18.11
C GLU A 108 -5.46 -3.70 -18.69
N ASN A 109 -6.03 -3.26 -19.80
CA ASN A 109 -6.99 -4.06 -20.57
C ASN A 109 -6.27 -5.06 -21.51
N SER A 110 -7.04 -5.76 -22.36
CA SER A 110 -6.46 -6.73 -23.32
C SER A 110 -5.53 -6.10 -24.36
N GLU A 111 -5.65 -4.78 -24.58
CA GLU A 111 -4.78 -4.01 -25.48
C GLU A 111 -3.51 -3.50 -24.76
N ARG A 112 -3.29 -3.88 -23.48
CA ARG A 112 -2.23 -3.37 -22.60
C ARG A 112 -2.32 -1.85 -22.37
N LEU A 113 -3.52 -1.30 -22.47
CA LEU A 113 -3.77 0.12 -22.20
C LEU A 113 -4.29 0.27 -20.78
N THR A 114 -3.78 1.26 -20.07
CA THR A 114 -4.35 1.72 -18.80
C THR A 114 -5.56 2.64 -19.08
N PRO A 115 -6.41 2.92 -18.07
CA PRO A 115 -7.52 3.88 -18.23
C PRO A 115 -7.04 5.27 -18.69
N CYS A 116 -5.83 5.66 -18.28
CA CYS A 116 -5.20 6.91 -18.71
C CYS A 116 -4.85 6.88 -20.20
N ASP A 117 -4.27 5.79 -20.69
CA ASP A 117 -3.94 5.63 -22.12
C ASP A 117 -5.20 5.62 -23.00
N VAL A 118 -6.29 5.03 -22.50
CA VAL A 118 -7.59 5.06 -23.19
C VAL A 118 -8.15 6.49 -23.27
N ALA A 119 -8.06 7.28 -22.20
CA ALA A 119 -8.45 8.70 -22.22
C ALA A 119 -7.62 9.51 -23.23
N MET A 120 -6.31 9.26 -23.26
CA MET A 120 -5.38 9.92 -24.18
C MET A 120 -5.72 9.59 -25.64
N ARG A 121 -5.96 8.31 -25.95
CA ARG A 121 -6.36 7.87 -27.30
C ARG A 121 -7.70 8.46 -27.75
N ALA A 122 -8.60 8.72 -26.80
CA ALA A 122 -9.89 9.35 -27.06
C ALA A 122 -9.83 10.90 -27.09
N ASN A 123 -8.65 11.49 -26.94
CA ASN A 123 -8.40 12.95 -26.89
C ASN A 123 -9.09 13.70 -25.74
N PHE A 124 -9.39 13.02 -24.63
CA PHE A 124 -9.94 13.65 -23.42
C PHE A 124 -8.82 14.13 -22.48
N HIS A 125 -8.28 15.31 -22.79
CA HIS A 125 -7.13 15.89 -22.10
C HIS A 125 -7.39 16.13 -20.60
N ASP A 126 -8.56 16.68 -20.23
CA ASP A 126 -8.89 16.97 -18.83
C ASP A 126 -8.92 15.70 -17.96
N ILE A 127 -9.50 14.62 -18.49
CA ILE A 127 -9.56 13.31 -17.82
C ILE A 127 -8.15 12.70 -17.72
N THR A 128 -7.34 12.85 -18.76
CA THR A 128 -5.97 12.36 -18.79
C THR A 128 -5.14 13.03 -17.70
N LEU A 129 -5.15 14.37 -17.64
CA LEU A 129 -4.45 15.14 -16.61
C LEU A 129 -4.91 14.78 -15.19
N PHE A 130 -6.22 14.59 -15.01
CA PHE A 130 -6.76 14.16 -13.72
C PHE A 130 -6.21 12.79 -13.31
N LEU A 131 -6.26 11.80 -14.21
CA LEU A 131 -5.77 10.44 -13.94
C LEU A 131 -4.25 10.41 -13.72
N GLU A 132 -3.47 11.13 -14.53
CA GLU A 132 -2.02 11.26 -14.38
C GLU A 132 -1.66 11.80 -12.99
N SER A 133 -2.33 12.88 -12.56
CA SER A 133 -2.08 13.46 -11.23
C SER A 133 -2.31 12.46 -10.10
N ARG A 134 -3.35 11.61 -10.21
CA ARG A 134 -3.69 10.58 -9.22
C ARG A 134 -2.71 9.41 -9.27
N MET A 135 -2.28 9.00 -10.46
CA MET A 135 -1.30 7.92 -10.65
C MET A 135 0.07 8.30 -10.08
N VAL A 136 0.58 9.49 -10.40
CA VAL A 136 1.87 9.99 -9.87
C VAL A 136 1.85 10.08 -8.35
N PHE A 137 0.75 10.58 -7.78
CA PHE A 137 0.59 10.62 -6.33
C PHE A 137 0.61 9.22 -5.70
N ALA A 138 -0.11 8.26 -6.28
CA ALA A 138 -0.14 6.88 -5.81
C ALA A 138 1.21 6.16 -5.92
N ILE A 139 1.99 6.42 -6.98
CA ILE A 139 3.35 5.87 -7.15
C ILE A 139 4.28 6.44 -6.07
N THR A 140 4.28 7.76 -5.89
CA THR A 140 5.14 8.45 -4.92
C THR A 140 4.86 7.95 -3.50
N MET A 141 3.59 7.80 -3.12
CA MET A 141 3.20 7.27 -1.81
C MET A 141 3.67 5.82 -1.58
N LYS A 142 3.55 4.95 -2.60
CA LYS A 142 4.07 3.56 -2.53
C LYS A 142 5.59 3.52 -2.38
N GLN A 143 6.32 4.41 -3.05
CA GLN A 143 7.77 4.49 -2.93
C GLN A 143 8.18 4.98 -1.54
N CYS A 144 7.58 6.06 -1.03
CA CYS A 144 7.87 6.60 0.31
C CYS A 144 7.62 5.57 1.41
N THR A 145 6.52 4.83 1.37
CA THR A 145 6.22 3.77 2.35
C THR A 145 7.22 2.62 2.29
N LYS A 146 7.64 2.19 1.10
CA LYS A 146 8.71 1.20 0.93
C LYS A 146 10.03 1.69 1.51
N LEU A 147 10.36 2.96 1.28
CA LEU A 147 11.58 3.60 1.74
C LEU A 147 11.59 3.77 3.26
N MET A 148 10.46 4.13 3.88
CA MET A 148 10.28 4.16 5.33
C MET A 148 10.47 2.76 5.96
N LYS A 149 9.85 1.72 5.40
CA LYS A 149 10.07 0.33 5.85
C LYS A 149 11.54 -0.09 5.77
N ASN A 150 12.23 0.32 4.71
CA ASN A 150 13.65 0.02 4.53
C ASN A 150 14.52 0.75 5.57
N LYS A 151 14.20 2.01 5.90
CA LYS A 151 14.86 2.76 6.98
C LYS A 151 14.68 2.10 8.34
N GLU A 152 13.48 1.65 8.67
CA GLU A 152 13.22 0.90 9.91
C GLU A 152 14.00 -0.42 9.95
N LEU A 153 14.06 -1.15 8.83
CA LEU A 153 14.86 -2.37 8.72
C LEU A 153 16.36 -2.09 8.92
N ASN A 154 16.90 -1.04 8.29
CA ASN A 154 18.31 -0.66 8.46
C ASN A 154 18.61 -0.26 9.90
N ARG A 155 17.69 0.44 10.57
CA ARG A 155 17.81 0.80 11.99
C ARG A 155 17.84 -0.45 12.88
N PHE A 156 16.98 -1.43 12.60
CA PHE A 156 16.97 -2.72 13.30
C PHE A 156 18.28 -3.49 13.11
N ILE A 157 18.77 -3.59 11.87
CA ILE A 157 20.04 -4.27 11.56
C ILE A 157 21.21 -3.61 12.29
N HIS A 158 21.26 -2.27 12.32
CA HIS A 158 22.30 -1.54 13.04
C HIS A 158 22.27 -1.84 14.54
N TYR A 159 21.08 -1.82 15.16
CA TYR A 159 20.91 -2.18 16.57
C TYR A 159 21.33 -3.63 16.85
N TYR A 160 20.87 -4.59 16.04
CA TYR A 160 21.17 -6.00 16.19
C TYR A 160 22.67 -6.31 16.05
N THR A 161 23.32 -5.68 15.06
CA THR A 161 24.76 -5.88 14.82
C THR A 161 25.59 -5.34 15.98
N ARG A 162 25.24 -4.16 16.52
CA ARG A 162 25.89 -3.57 17.70
C ARG A 162 25.67 -4.44 18.95
N PHE A 163 24.46 -4.95 19.14
CA PHE A 163 24.15 -5.87 20.23
C PHE A 163 25.01 -7.15 20.16
N LYS A 164 25.06 -7.80 18.99
CA LYS A 164 25.85 -9.02 18.78
C LYS A 164 27.36 -8.80 18.88
N THR A 165 27.87 -7.67 18.39
CA THR A 165 29.29 -7.34 18.54
C THR A 165 29.66 -7.09 20.00
N HIS A 166 28.81 -6.41 20.77
CA HIS A 166 29.05 -6.21 22.19
C HIS A 166 28.96 -7.51 23.00
N GLU A 167 28.00 -8.40 22.69
CA GLU A 167 27.90 -9.74 23.30
C GLU A 167 29.14 -10.59 22.99
N ASN A 168 29.59 -10.61 21.74
CA ASN A 168 30.80 -11.32 21.33
C ASN A 168 32.06 -10.76 22.00
N SER A 169 32.19 -9.44 22.11
CA SER A 169 33.31 -8.80 22.82
C SER A 169 33.31 -9.17 24.31
N CYS A 170 32.17 -9.09 24.99
CA CYS A 170 32.07 -9.49 26.41
C CYS A 170 32.39 -10.98 26.62
N LEU A 171 31.92 -11.86 25.73
CA LEU A 171 32.21 -13.30 25.80
C LEU A 171 33.70 -13.63 25.56
N LEU A 172 34.43 -12.78 24.83
CA LEU A 172 35.88 -12.93 24.61
C LEU A 172 36.69 -12.33 25.77
N GLU A 173 36.23 -11.24 26.38
CA GLU A 173 36.90 -10.58 27.51
C GLU A 173 36.89 -11.42 28.79
N GLU A 174 35.77 -12.08 29.11
CA GLU A 174 35.60 -12.93 30.30
C GLU A 174 36.68 -14.03 30.48
N PRO A 175 36.94 -14.90 29.49
CA PRO A 175 38.00 -15.92 29.60
C PRO A 175 39.41 -15.33 29.62
N LEU A 176 39.63 -14.18 28.97
CA LEU A 176 40.93 -13.51 28.97
C LEU A 176 41.24 -12.86 30.32
N LEU A 177 40.26 -12.19 30.93
CA LEU A 177 40.35 -11.59 32.25
C LEU A 177 40.53 -12.64 33.35
N THR A 178 39.79 -13.76 33.29
CA THR A 178 39.93 -14.85 34.25
C THR A 178 41.29 -15.57 34.12
N SER A 179 41.79 -15.78 32.90
CA SER A 179 43.10 -16.38 32.67
C SER A 179 44.25 -15.44 33.08
N ALA A 180 44.13 -14.14 32.79
CA ALA A 180 45.06 -13.11 33.24
C ALA A 180 45.08 -13.00 34.77
N ARG A 181 43.90 -12.95 35.41
CA ARG A 181 43.75 -12.94 36.87
C ARG A 181 44.44 -14.13 37.53
N ARG A 182 44.19 -15.34 37.03
CA ARG A 182 44.80 -16.56 37.58
C ARG A 182 46.33 -16.56 37.47
N LYS A 183 46.87 -16.07 36.35
CA LYS A 183 48.32 -15.93 36.17
C LYS A 183 48.90 -14.86 37.10
N MET A 184 48.21 -13.74 37.30
CA MET A 184 48.62 -12.71 38.26
C MET A 184 48.57 -13.21 39.71
N GLU A 185 47.55 -13.99 40.10
CA GLU A 185 47.44 -14.59 41.43
C GLU A 185 48.55 -15.62 41.68
N LEU A 186 48.90 -16.45 40.68
CA LEU A 186 50.02 -17.38 40.77
C LEU A 186 51.37 -16.65 40.91
N LEU A 187 51.56 -15.57 40.16
CA LEU A 187 52.74 -14.72 40.32
C LEU A 187 52.78 -14.14 41.73
N ALA A 188 51.69 -13.54 42.21
CA ALA A 188 51.58 -12.97 43.56
C ALA A 188 51.82 -13.99 44.68
N ALA A 189 51.38 -15.24 44.51
CA ALA A 189 51.61 -16.33 45.47
C ALA A 189 53.05 -16.87 45.44
N SER A 190 53.76 -16.70 44.31
CA SER A 190 55.17 -17.09 44.17
C SER A 190 56.16 -16.03 44.67
N LEU A 191 55.68 -14.82 44.99
CA LEU A 191 56.49 -13.83 45.69
C LEU A 191 56.67 -14.27 47.16
N PRO A 192 57.91 -14.40 47.66
CA PRO A 192 58.13 -14.66 49.07
C PRO A 192 57.52 -13.52 49.87
N ALA A 193 56.78 -13.86 50.94
CA ALA A 193 56.24 -12.90 51.88
C ALA A 193 57.39 -12.19 52.63
N THR A 194 58.04 -11.22 51.97
CA THR A 194 58.94 -10.29 52.63
C THR A 194 58.06 -9.32 53.40
N ARG A 195 57.77 -9.70 54.64
CA ARG A 195 57.40 -8.76 55.70
C ARG A 195 58.50 -7.70 55.81
N SER A 196 58.16 -6.45 55.52
CA SER A 196 58.46 -5.33 56.40
C SER A 196 57.63 -4.09 56.01
N PRO A 197 57.14 -3.31 56.99
CA PRO A 197 56.48 -2.02 56.77
C PRO A 197 57.51 -0.94 56.41
N VAL A 198 57.10 0.33 56.21
CA VAL A 198 57.93 1.57 56.00
C VAL A 198 58.11 1.88 54.49
N ASP A 199 57.74 3.01 53.87
CA ASP A 199 57.30 4.35 54.31
C ASP A 199 56.49 5.07 53.22
N ASN A 200 55.63 6.00 53.67
CA ASN A 200 55.15 7.16 52.92
C ASN A 200 56.31 7.88 52.23
N HIS A 201 56.21 8.18 50.93
CA HIS A 201 56.53 9.49 50.36
C HIS A 201 56.07 9.54 48.89
N GLY A 202 55.40 10.63 48.54
CA GLY A 202 54.59 10.75 47.33
C GLY A 202 55.32 11.03 46.04
N LEU A 203 54.55 10.95 44.96
CA LEU A 203 54.71 11.63 43.68
C LEU A 203 53.31 11.61 43.05
N SER A 204 52.52 12.67 43.19
CA SER A 204 52.50 13.86 42.31
C SER A 204 52.25 13.52 40.84
N ASP A 205 51.07 13.95 40.38
CA ASP A 205 50.76 14.43 39.03
C ASP A 205 50.88 13.47 37.85
N CYS A 206 49.71 13.01 37.37
CA CYS A 206 49.41 12.96 35.94
C CYS A 206 47.92 13.25 35.74
N ALA A 207 47.63 14.47 35.28
CA ALA A 207 46.32 14.94 34.85
C ALA A 207 45.83 14.15 33.62
N TRP A 208 44.58 13.69 33.66
CA TRP A 208 43.90 13.00 32.55
C TRP A 208 42.84 13.88 31.90
N THR A 209 43.26 14.91 31.17
CA THR A 209 42.35 15.62 30.27
C THR A 209 42.39 14.97 28.88
N ILE A 210 41.39 14.14 28.57
CA ILE A 210 40.72 14.08 27.26
C ILE A 210 39.24 13.78 27.50
#